data_AF-A0A2V7RSL1-F1
#
_entry.id   AF-A0A2V7RSL1-F1
#
_cell.length_a   1.000
_cell.length_b   1.000
_cell.length_c   1.000
_cell.angle_alpha   90.00
_cell.angle_beta   90.00
_cell.angle_gamma   90.00
#
_symmetry.space_group_name_H-M   'P 1'
#
loop_
_entity.id
_entity.type
_entity.pdbx_description
1 polymer ?
#
loop_
_entity_poly.entity_id
_entity_poly.type
_entity_poly.pdbx_seq_one_letter_code
_entity_poly.pdbx_strand_id
1 'polypeptide(L)' 'MKYALFCERCGARIVVAGQVGNDAANATAQHLRAEHPDLMPADRRPDFATLLGYVRVRMTNGGT' A
#
# COMPACT_ATOMS: atom_id res chain seq x y z
N MET A 1 12.23 12.97 4.08
CA MET A 1 11.07 12.41 4.81
C MET A 1 10.72 11.07 4.20
N LYS A 2 10.33 10.08 5.00
CA LYS A 2 9.87 8.78 4.50
C LYS A 2 8.41 8.57 4.91
N TYR A 3 7.66 7.89 4.06
CA TYR A 3 6.27 7.53 4.28
C TYR A 3 6.20 6.01 4.40
N ALA A 4 5.56 5.52 5.45
CA ALA A 4 5.20 4.12 5.58
C ALA A 4 3.73 3.94 5.19
N LEU A 5 3.46 3.03 4.27
CA LEU A 5 2.11 2.62 3.93
C LEU A 5 1.75 1.36 4.72
N PHE A 6 0.58 1.41 5.35
CA PHE A 6 0.01 0.31 6.10
C PHE A 6 -1.30 -0.11 5.44
N CYS A 7 -1.56 -1.41 5.33
CA CYS A 7 -2.85 -1.91 4.90
C CYS A 7 -3.91 -1.53 5.94
N GLU A 8 -5.01 -0.90 5.52
CA GLU A 8 -6.11 -0.59 6.44
C GLU A 8 -6.88 -1.83 6.89
N ARG A 9 -6.77 -2.95 6.14
CA ARG A 9 -7.52 -4.17 6.43
C ARG A 9 -6.88 -5.05 7.50
N CYS A 10 -5.58 -5.30 7.39
CA CYS A 10 -4.84 -6.17 8.31
C CYS A 10 -3.82 -5.41 9.18
N GLY A 11 -3.61 -4.11 8.94
CA GLY A 11 -2.61 -3.32 9.65
C GLY A 11 -1.16 -3.60 9.24
N ALA A 12 -0.92 -4.49 8.28
CA ALA A 12 0.43 -4.85 7.84
C ALA A 12 1.15 -3.66 7.21
N ARG A 13 2.44 -3.51 7.50
CA ARG A 13 3.29 -2.51 6.85
C ARG A 13 3.70 -3.01 5.47
N ILE A 14 3.28 -2.31 4.43
CA ILE A 14 3.48 -2.70 3.03
C ILE A 14 4.84 -2.23 2.52
N VAL A 15 5.09 -0.91 2.58
CA VAL A 15 6.32 -0.31 2.05
C VAL A 15 6.67 0.97 2.78
N VAL A 16 7.97 1.28 2.83
CA VAL A 16 8.49 2.57 3.27
C VAL A 16 9.15 3.25 2.07
N ALA A 17 8.62 4.40 1.64
CA ALA A 17 9.08 5.09 0.45
C ALA A 17 9.37 6.57 0.74
N GLY A 18 10.36 7.15 0.08
CA GLY A 18 10.62 8.60 0.14
C GLY A 18 9.50 9.44 -0.48
N GLN A 19 8.76 8.86 -1.42
CA GLN A 19 7.59 9.43 -2.07
C GLN A 19 6.57 8.32 -2.32
N VAL A 20 5.28 8.64 -2.16
CA VAL A 20 4.18 7.73 -2.53
C VAL A 20 3.92 7.89 -4.03
N GLY A 21 4.11 6.81 -4.78
CA GLY A 21 4.02 6.79 -6.25
C GLY A 21 3.81 5.39 -6.79
N ASN A 22 4.18 5.15 -8.05
CA ASN A 22 3.86 3.90 -8.75
C ASN A 22 4.41 2.64 -8.04
N ASP A 23 5.62 2.69 -7.47
CA ASP A 23 6.18 1.58 -6.69
C ASP A 23 5.37 1.26 -5.43
N ALA A 24 4.88 2.31 -4.74
CA ALA A 24 4.05 2.14 -3.55
C ALA A 24 2.69 1.51 -3.89
N ALA A 25 2.11 1.89 -5.02
CA ALA A 25 0.89 1.25 -5.53
C ALA A 25 1.14 -0.18 -5.96
N ASN A 26 2.25 -0.48 -6.64
CA ASN A 26 2.56 -1.85 -7.02
C ASN A 26 2.73 -2.76 -5.79
N ALA A 27 3.46 -2.29 -4.76
CA ALA A 27 3.59 -3.02 -3.51
C ALA A 27 2.24 -3.24 -2.79
N THR A 28 1.37 -2.22 -2.80
CA THR A 28 0.01 -2.32 -2.23
C THR A 28 -0.83 -3.33 -2.99
N ALA A 29 -0.80 -3.29 -4.33
CA ALA A 29 -1.50 -4.23 -5.19
C ALA A 29 -1.05 -5.68 -4.96
N GLN A 30 0.26 -5.90 -4.84
CA GLN A 30 0.82 -7.22 -4.57
C GLN A 30 0.39 -7.73 -3.19
N HIS A 31 0.44 -6.88 -2.16
CA HIS A 31 -0.01 -7.24 -0.82
C HIS A 31 -1.50 -7.59 -0.79
N LEU A 32 -2.36 -6.77 -1.38
CA LEU A 32 -3.80 -7.02 -1.44
C LEU A 32 -4.12 -8.32 -2.19
N ARG A 33 -3.44 -8.63 -3.30
CA ARG A 33 -3.65 -9.89 -4.03
C ARG A 33 -3.22 -11.13 -3.23
N ALA A 34 -2.17 -11.01 -2.42
CA ALA A 34 -1.66 -12.12 -1.62
C ALA A 34 -2.52 -12.36 -0.37
N GLU A 35 -2.83 -11.30 0.38
CA GLU A 35 -3.43 -11.40 1.71
C GLU A 35 -4.95 -11.13 1.71
N HIS A 36 -5.47 -10.46 0.69
CA HIS A 36 -6.86 -10.01 0.59
C HIS A 36 -7.45 -10.25 -0.81
N PRO A 37 -7.45 -11.49 -1.31
CA PRO A 37 -7.93 -11.81 -2.66
C PRO A 37 -9.39 -11.42 -2.89
N ASP A 38 -10.21 -11.37 -1.84
CA ASP A 38 -11.61 -10.92 -1.89
C ASP A 38 -11.76 -9.45 -2.28
N LEU A 39 -10.80 -8.60 -1.90
CA LEU A 39 -10.80 -7.17 -2.23
C LEU A 39 -10.21 -6.89 -3.61
N MET A 40 -9.32 -7.78 -4.07
CA MET A 40 -8.54 -7.57 -5.28
C MET A 40 -8.36 -8.88 -6.06
N PRO A 41 -9.38 -9.29 -6.83
CA PRO A 41 -9.26 -10.44 -7.72
C PRO A 41 -8.17 -10.22 -8.77
N ALA A 42 -7.47 -11.29 -9.14
CA ALA A 42 -6.27 -11.24 -10.00
C ALA A 42 -6.51 -10.54 -11.35
N ASP A 43 -7.73 -10.60 -11.89
CA ASP A 43 -8.13 -9.98 -13.16
C ASP A 43 -8.28 -8.45 -13.08
N ARG A 44 -8.45 -7.90 -11.87
CA ARG A 44 -8.63 -6.45 -11.70
C ARG A 44 -7.29 -5.79 -11.43
N ARG A 45 -6.93 -4.82 -12.29
CA ARG A 45 -5.87 -3.85 -11.99
C ARG A 45 -6.52 -2.60 -11.43
N PRO A 46 -6.52 -2.39 -10.10
CA PRO A 46 -7.04 -1.16 -9.52
C PRO A 46 -6.13 0.01 -9.88
N ASP A 47 -6.73 1.15 -10.19
CA ASP A 47 -6.02 2.42 -10.34
C ASP A 47 -5.43 2.89 -9.01
N PHE A 48 -4.44 3.78 -9.12
CA PHE A 48 -3.70 4.33 -7.99
C PHE A 48 -4.61 4.89 -6.88
N ALA A 49 -5.65 5.63 -7.26
CA ALA A 49 -6.60 6.21 -6.29
C ALA A 49 -7.38 5.13 -5.50
N THR A 50 -7.71 4.01 -6.15
CA THR A 50 -8.38 2.88 -5.48
C THR A 50 -7.43 2.22 -4.47
N LEU A 51 -6.16 2.03 -4.86
CA LEU A 51 -5.15 1.45 -3.97
C LEU A 51 -4.89 2.33 -2.75
N LEU A 52 -4.87 3.66 -2.92
CA LEU A 52 -4.77 4.59 -1.80
C LEU A 52 -5.93 4.48 -0.80
N GLY A 53 -7.12 4.09 -1.26
CA GLY A 53 -8.26 3.83 -0.37
C GLY A 53 -8.12 2.60 0.53
N TYR A 54 -7.14 1.72 0.27
CA TYR A 54 -6.87 0.53 1.08
C TYR A 54 -5.67 0.69 2.02
N VAL A 55 -5.01 1.85 2.01
CA VAL A 55 -3.78 2.07 2.75
C VAL A 55 -3.82 3.34 3.56
N ARG A 56 -3.31 3.23 4.79
CA ARG A 56 -3.05 4.37 5.65
C ARG A 56 -1.60 4.80 5.47
N VAL A 57 -1.40 6.03 5.05
CA VAL A 57 -0.06 6.63 4.96
C VAL A 57 0.31 7.25 6.31
N ARG A 58 1.45 6.86 6.86
CA ARG A 58 2.05 7.52 8.02
C ARG A 58 3.40 8.11 7.67
N MET A 59 3.60 9.37 8.03
CA MET A 59 4.94 9.96 8.00
C MET A 59 5.80 9.26 9.05
N THR A 60 6.91 8.68 8.59
CA THR A 60 7.98 8.22 9.48
C THR A 60 9.04 9.29 9.45
N ASN A 61 9.22 9.99 10.57
CA ASN A 61 10.46 10.69 10.83
C ASN A 61 11.55 9.61 10.79
N GLY A 62 12.52 9.76 9.90
CA GLY A 62 13.67 8.85 9.86
C GLY A 62 14.46 9.03 11.14
N GLY A 63 14.02 8.37 12.22
CA GLY A 63 14.76 8.21 13.45
C GLY A 63 15.40 6.84 13.41
N THR A 64 16.69 6.84 13.05
CA THR A 64 17.73 5.81 13.24
C THR A 64 17.41 4.39 12.82
#